data_AF-A0A232FFW1-F1
#
_entry.id   AF-A0A232FFW1-F1
#
_cell.length_a   1.000
_cell.length_b   1.000
_cell.length_c   1.000
_cell.angle_alpha   90.00
_cell.angle_beta   90.00
_cell.angle_gamma   90.00
#
_symmetry.space_group_name_H-M   'P 1'
#
loop_
_entity.id
_entity.type
_entity.pdbx_description
1 polymer ?
#
loop_
_entity_poly.entity_id
_entity_poly.type
_entity_poly.pdbx_seq_one_letter_code
_entity_poly.pdbx_strand_id
1 'polypeptide(L)'
;MPRGKFVNHKGRNRHFTNPEELEEQRRQEEEKRKWRKNKDTDSTSEEEEEEEDAKASRRKKGDNSESGSEDSESESESDTEEGKAKGVENLIQVENPNRVQKKAKKLSQLNEALANSSKPELSRREREQLEKQKAIANYQKLHAAGKTDEARADLARLAIIKQQREEAAKKREQDKKAKEMAAQKQKEMTQKALGKRA
;
A
#
# COMPACT_ATOMS: atom_id res chain seq x y z
N MET A 1 17.79 19.51 46.23
CA MET A 1 16.84 18.42 45.94
C MET A 1 16.96 18.03 44.47
N PRO A 2 17.30 16.77 44.14
CA PRO A 2 17.49 16.35 42.76
C PRO A 2 16.12 16.19 42.09
N ARG A 3 15.86 16.96 41.02
CA ARG A 3 14.64 16.85 40.21
C ARG A 3 14.72 15.56 39.39
N GLY A 4 13.69 14.72 39.48
CA GLY A 4 13.67 13.35 38.97
C GLY A 4 14.08 13.22 37.49
N LYS A 5 14.85 12.16 37.20
CA LYS A 5 15.40 11.81 35.88
C LYS A 5 14.37 11.34 34.84
N PHE A 6 13.08 11.32 35.16
CA PHE A 6 12.05 10.74 34.32
C PHE A 6 11.04 11.81 33.88
N VAL A 7 10.80 11.87 32.57
CA VAL A 7 9.79 12.75 31.98
C VAL A 7 8.42 12.16 32.31
N ASN A 8 7.62 12.87 33.10
CA ASN A 8 6.25 12.47 33.40
C ASN A 8 5.39 12.68 32.15
N HIS A 9 4.93 11.58 31.55
CA HIS A 9 4.04 11.60 30.37
C HIS A 9 2.55 11.65 30.76
N LYS A 10 2.24 11.71 32.06
CA LYS A 10 0.87 11.74 32.57
C LYS A 10 0.24 13.12 32.28
N GLY A 11 -0.83 13.13 31.48
CA GLY A 11 -1.56 14.34 31.08
C GLY A 11 -1.12 14.97 29.74
N ARG A 12 -0.20 14.35 29.01
CA ARG A 12 0.16 14.79 27.65
C ARG A 12 -0.76 14.15 26.63
N ASN A 13 -1.27 14.93 25.67
CA ASN A 13 -2.11 14.42 24.59
C ASN A 13 -1.41 13.26 23.88
N ARG A 14 -2.11 12.15 23.74
CA ARG A 14 -1.62 10.97 23.03
C ARG A 14 -1.66 11.30 21.54
N HIS A 15 -0.49 11.41 20.92
CA HIS A 15 -0.39 11.50 19.48
C HIS A 15 -0.42 10.08 18.93
N PHE A 16 -1.50 9.72 18.24
CA PHE A 16 -1.53 8.53 17.42
C PHE A 16 -0.92 8.91 16.07
N THR A 17 0.14 8.22 15.66
CA THR A 17 0.70 8.39 14.32
C THR A 17 -0.35 7.97 13.31
N ASN A 18 -0.69 8.88 12.40
CA ASN A 18 -1.64 8.57 11.33
C ASN A 18 -1.03 7.52 10.38
N PRO A 19 -1.84 6.61 9.79
CA PRO A 19 -1.33 5.59 8.89
C PRO A 19 -0.57 6.19 7.69
N GLU A 20 -1.03 7.33 7.19
CA GLU A 20 -0.37 8.09 6.11
C GLU A 20 1.01 8.63 6.53
N GLU A 21 1.13 9.11 7.76
CA GLU A 21 2.39 9.62 8.32
C GLU A 21 3.43 8.49 8.52
N LEU A 22 2.95 7.28 8.81
CA LEU A 22 3.76 6.07 8.94
C LEU A 22 4.32 5.62 7.57
N GLU A 23 3.50 5.71 6.53
CA GLU A 23 3.92 5.44 5.15
C GLU A 23 4.91 6.48 4.64
N GLU A 24 4.70 7.76 4.92
CA GLU A 24 5.64 8.84 4.58
C GLU A 24 6.98 8.66 5.28
N GLN A 25 6.99 8.30 6.57
CA GLN A 25 8.22 7.98 7.29
C GLN A 25 8.96 6.80 6.65
N ARG A 26 8.25 5.73 6.29
CA ARG A 26 8.85 4.57 5.61
C ARG A 26 9.43 4.95 4.25
N ARG A 27 8.73 5.79 3.49
CA ARG A 27 9.19 6.30 2.19
C ARG A 27 10.45 7.16 2.33
N GLN A 28 10.47 8.06 3.32
CA GLN A 28 11.65 8.88 3.60
C GLN A 28 12.85 8.02 4.04
N GLU A 29 12.63 6.96 4.81
CA GLU A 29 13.69 6.02 5.17
C GLU A 29 14.20 5.23 3.95
N GLU A 30 13.32 4.79 3.07
CA GLU A 30 13.69 4.13 1.82
C GLU A 30 14.47 5.08 0.89
N GLU A 31 14.06 6.33 0.76
CA GLU A 31 14.77 7.37 -0.01
C GLU A 31 16.14 7.68 0.59
N LYS A 32 16.24 7.84 1.90
CA LYS A 32 17.53 8.02 2.60
C LYS A 32 18.44 6.80 2.42
N ARG A 33 17.89 5.59 2.46
CA ARG A 33 18.66 4.35 2.21
C ARG A 33 19.16 4.27 0.79
N LYS A 34 18.33 4.65 -0.20
CA LYS A 34 18.72 4.73 -1.61
C LYS A 34 19.79 5.80 -1.83
N TRP A 35 19.64 6.97 -1.20
CA TRP A 35 20.64 8.03 -1.25
C TRP A 35 21.99 7.59 -0.70
N ARG A 36 22.00 6.91 0.46
CA ARG A 36 23.22 6.32 1.03
C ARG A 36 23.83 5.25 0.12
N LYS A 37 23.01 4.35 -0.43
CA LYS A 37 23.47 3.30 -1.32
C LYS A 37 24.09 3.87 -2.60
N ASN A 38 23.45 4.87 -3.22
CA ASN A 38 24.01 5.53 -4.40
C ASN A 38 25.28 6.33 -4.07
N LYS A 39 25.37 6.91 -2.87
CA LYS A 39 26.56 7.62 -2.40
C LYS A 39 27.75 6.67 -2.19
N ASP A 40 27.48 5.49 -1.63
CA ASP A 40 28.50 4.45 -1.44
C ASP A 40 28.90 3.80 -2.77
N THR A 41 27.99 3.64 -3.74
CA THR A 41 28.31 3.05 -5.06
C THR A 41 29.16 3.96 -5.94
N ASP A 42 29.11 5.28 -5.75
CA ASP A 42 29.95 6.24 -6.48
C ASP A 42 31.38 6.31 -5.91
N SER A 43 31.58 5.82 -4.69
CA SER A 43 32.86 5.85 -3.98
C SER A 43 33.60 4.50 -3.95
N THR A 44 33.11 3.48 -4.67
CA THR A 44 33.60 2.09 -4.65
C THR A 44 33.83 1.54 -6.06
N SER A 45 34.32 2.39 -6.98
CA SER A 45 34.74 1.97 -8.32
C SER A 45 36.27 2.04 -8.52
N GLU A 46 37.03 2.11 -7.44
CA GLU A 46 38.48 1.89 -7.42
C GLU A 46 38.82 1.18 -6.11
N GLU A 47 39.64 0.13 -6.21
CA GLU A 47 40.23 -0.70 -5.13
C GLU A 47 39.43 -1.95 -4.72
N GLU A 48 39.83 -3.07 -5.34
CA GLU A 48 39.71 -4.42 -4.79
C GLU A 48 40.70 -4.62 -3.61
N GLU A 49 40.31 -5.53 -2.72
CA GLU A 49 41.09 -6.24 -1.69
C GLU A 49 41.22 -5.65 -0.27
N GLU A 50 41.00 -6.58 0.66
CA GLU A 50 41.46 -6.66 2.05
C GLU A 50 40.63 -6.11 3.25
N GLU A 51 40.44 -7.06 4.17
CA GLU A 51 40.49 -6.94 5.63
C GLU A 51 39.21 -6.78 6.47
N GLU A 52 39.29 -7.47 7.60
CA GLU A 52 38.23 -7.85 8.53
C GLU A 52 37.88 -6.75 9.56
N ASP A 53 36.82 -7.04 10.31
CA ASP A 53 36.54 -6.56 11.67
C ASP A 53 36.15 -5.08 11.87
N ALA A 54 34.88 -4.86 12.21
CA ALA A 54 34.53 -4.13 13.43
C ALA A 54 33.02 -4.23 13.73
N LYS A 55 32.73 -4.86 14.87
CA LYS A 55 31.43 -4.90 15.53
C LYS A 55 30.94 -3.49 15.90
N ALA A 56 29.62 -3.30 15.95
CA ALA A 56 28.93 -3.06 17.22
C ALA A 56 27.43 -2.72 17.04
N SER A 57 26.61 -3.58 17.65
CA SER A 57 25.39 -3.26 18.39
C SER A 57 24.30 -2.42 17.72
N ARG A 58 23.15 -3.06 17.46
CA ARG A 58 21.86 -2.55 17.94
C ARG A 58 20.88 -3.71 18.15
N ARG A 59 20.70 -4.03 19.43
CA ARG A 59 19.82 -5.07 19.93
C ARG A 59 18.35 -4.65 19.74
N LYS A 60 17.60 -5.64 19.26
CA LYS A 60 16.16 -5.71 19.06
C LYS A 60 15.40 -5.88 20.39
N LYS A 61 14.24 -5.24 20.50
CA LYS A 61 13.13 -5.58 21.41
C LYS A 61 11.87 -4.84 20.90
N GLY A 62 10.74 -5.43 20.50
CA GLY A 62 10.20 -6.78 20.69
C GLY A 62 9.26 -6.80 21.90
N ASP A 63 7.98 -6.45 21.71
CA ASP A 63 6.82 -6.59 22.64
C ASP A 63 5.58 -6.09 21.85
N ASN A 64 4.50 -6.78 21.48
CA ASN A 64 3.76 -7.98 21.91
C ASN A 64 2.90 -7.84 23.17
N SER A 65 1.69 -7.29 23.02
CA SER A 65 0.47 -7.57 23.82
C SER A 65 -0.70 -6.98 23.03
N GLU A 66 -1.63 -7.73 22.44
CA GLU A 66 -2.56 -8.75 22.94
C GLU A 66 -3.63 -8.20 23.89
N SER A 67 -4.86 -8.20 23.35
CA SER A 67 -6.14 -8.50 24.00
C SER A 67 -6.77 -7.48 24.96
N GLY A 68 -7.92 -6.94 24.55
CA GLY A 68 -9.17 -7.29 25.23
C GLY A 68 -10.02 -6.15 25.80
N SER A 69 -11.30 -6.19 25.41
CA SER A 69 -12.50 -5.67 26.09
C SER A 69 -12.85 -4.18 25.92
N GLU A 70 -13.71 -3.76 24.98
CA GLU A 70 -15.19 -3.62 25.06
C GLU A 70 -15.72 -3.09 26.40
N ASP A 71 -16.21 -1.83 26.39
CA ASP A 71 -17.48 -1.40 26.99
C ASP A 71 -17.98 -0.14 26.27
N SER A 72 -19.25 -0.15 25.90
CA SER A 72 -19.89 0.72 24.92
C SER A 72 -21.13 1.31 25.56
N GLU A 73 -21.16 2.60 25.86
CA GLU A 73 -22.39 3.30 26.25
C GLU A 73 -22.35 4.75 25.71
N SER A 74 -23.06 4.98 24.60
CA SER A 74 -23.29 6.31 24.02
C SER A 74 -24.71 6.35 23.45
N GLU A 75 -25.67 6.76 24.29
CA GLU A 75 -27.01 7.14 23.86
C GLU A 75 -27.21 8.63 24.18
N SER A 76 -27.18 9.47 23.14
CA SER A 76 -27.68 10.84 23.21
C SER A 76 -28.58 11.08 22.00
N GLU A 77 -29.78 10.52 22.11
CA GLU A 77 -30.93 10.82 21.26
C GLU A 77 -31.43 12.23 21.62
N SER A 78 -31.19 13.21 20.75
CA SER A 78 -31.86 14.50 20.81
C SER A 78 -33.03 14.49 19.82
N ASP A 79 -34.19 14.17 20.37
CA ASP A 79 -35.47 14.06 19.68
C ASP A 79 -35.89 15.40 19.03
N THR A 80 -36.55 15.24 17.90
CA THR A 80 -36.94 16.28 16.95
C THR A 80 -38.35 16.74 17.30
N GLU A 81 -38.49 17.94 17.85
CA GLU A 81 -39.81 18.55 18.04
C GLU A 81 -39.90 19.91 17.36
N GLU A 82 -41.04 20.09 16.74
CA GLU A 82 -41.37 21.09 15.75
C GLU A 82 -41.31 22.52 16.31
N GLY A 83 -40.69 23.42 15.53
CA GLY A 83 -41.24 24.75 15.26
C GLY A 83 -41.38 25.77 16.39
N LYS A 84 -40.72 25.63 17.54
CA LYS A 84 -40.63 26.74 18.50
C LYS A 84 -39.61 27.76 17.98
N ALA A 85 -40.09 28.94 17.57
CA ALA A 85 -39.22 30.04 17.17
C ALA A 85 -38.16 30.27 18.25
N LYS A 86 -36.89 30.24 17.86
CA LYS A 86 -35.78 30.28 18.82
C LYS A 86 -35.64 31.72 19.30
N GLY A 87 -36.03 31.98 20.53
CA GLY A 87 -35.85 33.28 21.17
C GLY A 87 -36.66 34.40 20.52
N VAL A 88 -35.99 35.50 20.13
CA VAL A 88 -36.60 36.79 19.76
C VAL A 88 -36.99 36.86 18.27
N GLU A 89 -36.77 35.81 17.49
CA GLU A 89 -36.95 35.80 16.02
C GLU A 89 -38.35 36.23 15.55
N ASN A 90 -39.39 36.04 16.36
CA ASN A 90 -40.77 36.44 16.05
C ASN A 90 -41.21 37.74 16.73
N LEU A 91 -40.43 38.28 17.67
CA LEU A 91 -40.81 39.46 18.45
C LEU A 91 -40.41 40.77 17.78
N ILE A 92 -39.40 40.74 16.91
CA ILE A 92 -38.90 41.92 16.18
C ILE A 92 -39.05 41.69 14.68
N GLN A 93 -39.74 42.62 14.02
CA GLN A 93 -39.85 42.63 12.56
C GLN A 93 -38.49 43.01 11.96
N VAL A 94 -37.86 42.08 11.25
CA VAL A 94 -36.56 42.30 10.61
C VAL A 94 -36.76 42.86 9.20
N GLU A 95 -36.84 44.19 9.08
CA GLU A 95 -36.92 44.93 7.81
C GLU A 95 -35.54 45.12 7.14
N ASN A 96 -34.70 44.09 7.16
CA ASN A 96 -33.42 44.17 6.46
C ASN A 96 -33.64 43.75 4.99
N PRO A 97 -33.52 44.67 4.01
CA PRO A 97 -33.74 44.36 2.60
C PRO A 97 -32.74 43.34 2.02
N ASN A 98 -31.59 43.16 2.68
CA ASN A 98 -30.60 42.14 2.30
C ASN A 98 -30.80 40.80 3.03
N ARG A 99 -31.86 40.65 3.85
CA ARG A 99 -32.12 39.40 4.58
C ARG A 99 -32.69 38.34 3.65
N VAL A 100 -31.88 37.32 3.36
CA VAL A 100 -32.31 36.14 2.60
C VAL A 100 -33.22 35.26 3.45
N GLN A 101 -34.53 35.26 3.15
CA GLN A 101 -35.49 34.36 3.77
C GLN A 101 -35.39 32.95 3.17
N LYS A 102 -34.98 31.96 3.98
CA LYS A 102 -34.95 30.55 3.55
C LYS A 102 -36.37 29.98 3.56
N LYS A 103 -37.00 29.88 2.39
CA LYS A 103 -38.28 29.17 2.21
C LYS A 103 -38.03 27.69 1.96
N ALA A 104 -38.78 26.81 2.61
CA ALA A 104 -38.72 25.37 2.36
C ALA A 104 -39.21 25.06 0.93
N LYS A 105 -38.33 24.54 0.08
CA LYS A 105 -38.65 24.10 -1.29
C LYS A 105 -38.87 22.60 -1.30
N LYS A 106 -39.82 22.12 -2.11
CA LYS A 106 -40.09 20.68 -2.29
C LYS A 106 -38.95 20.02 -3.06
N LEU A 107 -38.55 18.81 -2.66
CA LEU A 107 -37.47 18.05 -3.29
C LEU A 107 -37.70 17.81 -4.79
N SER A 108 -38.96 17.60 -5.21
CA SER A 108 -39.32 17.42 -6.62
C SER A 108 -38.95 18.63 -7.48
N GLN A 109 -39.21 19.85 -6.98
CA GLN A 109 -38.89 21.09 -7.69
C GLN A 109 -37.38 21.36 -7.76
N LEU A 110 -36.62 20.92 -6.76
CA LEU A 110 -35.15 21.02 -6.81
C LEU A 110 -34.55 20.07 -7.85
N ASN A 111 -35.05 18.83 -7.95
CA ASN A 111 -34.57 17.86 -8.94
C ASN A 111 -34.91 18.29 -10.37
N GLU A 112 -36.09 18.87 -10.60
CA GLU A 112 -36.49 19.41 -11.91
C GLU A 112 -35.63 20.60 -12.32
N ALA A 113 -35.33 21.51 -11.38
CA ALA A 113 -34.44 22.63 -11.63
C ALA A 113 -32.99 22.17 -11.90
N LEU A 114 -32.52 21.13 -11.20
CA LEU A 114 -31.18 20.58 -11.39
C LEU A 114 -31.04 19.79 -12.71
N ALA A 115 -32.11 19.11 -13.13
CA ALA A 115 -32.18 18.40 -14.40
C ALA A 115 -32.24 19.36 -15.61
N ASN A 116 -32.91 20.51 -15.45
CA ASN A 116 -33.02 21.55 -16.48
C ASN A 116 -31.85 22.55 -16.48
N SER A 117 -31.03 22.58 -15.42
CA SER A 117 -29.77 23.33 -15.42
C SER A 117 -28.67 22.54 -16.14
N SER A 118 -27.90 23.20 -17.01
CA SER A 118 -26.68 22.60 -17.56
C SER A 118 -25.78 22.15 -16.42
N LYS A 119 -25.17 20.95 -16.56
CA LYS A 119 -24.26 20.40 -15.55
C LYS A 119 -23.26 21.48 -15.15
N PRO A 120 -23.09 21.76 -13.85
CA PRO A 120 -22.16 22.79 -13.41
C PRO A 120 -20.80 22.51 -14.02
N GLU A 121 -20.30 23.47 -14.80
CA GLU A 121 -18.99 23.35 -15.40
C GLU A 121 -17.96 23.35 -14.28
N LEU A 122 -17.37 22.18 -14.03
CA LEU A 122 -16.27 22.01 -13.08
C LEU A 122 -15.24 23.10 -13.32
N SER A 123 -14.78 23.72 -12.24
CA SER A 123 -13.76 24.75 -12.30
C SER A 123 -12.56 24.20 -13.08
N ARG A 124 -11.84 25.06 -13.82
CA ARG A 124 -10.65 24.66 -14.58
C ARG A 124 -9.69 23.81 -13.73
N ARG A 125 -9.54 24.18 -12.46
CA ARG A 125 -8.74 23.47 -11.46
C ARG A 125 -9.27 22.06 -11.14
N GLU A 126 -10.58 21.88 -11.08
CA GLU A 126 -11.21 20.59 -10.81
C GLU A 126 -11.13 19.67 -12.03
N ARG A 127 -11.25 20.22 -13.25
CA ARG A 127 -11.06 19.47 -14.50
C ARG A 127 -9.64 18.90 -14.59
N GLU A 128 -8.62 19.72 -14.33
CA GLU A 128 -7.22 19.31 -14.35
C GLU A 128 -6.91 18.27 -13.25
N GLN A 129 -7.51 18.40 -12.07
CA GLN A 129 -7.36 17.40 -11.00
C GLN A 129 -7.99 16.05 -11.37
N LEU A 130 -9.20 16.04 -11.94
CA LEU A 130 -9.84 14.81 -12.40
C LEU A 130 -9.08 14.16 -13.55
N GLU A 131 -8.53 14.96 -14.47
CA GLU A 131 -7.72 14.45 -15.56
C GLU A 131 -6.41 13.84 -15.04
N LYS A 132 -5.75 14.48 -14.08
CA LYS A 132 -4.57 13.92 -13.40
C LYS A 132 -4.89 12.60 -12.70
N GLN A 133 -6.01 12.52 -11.99
CA GLN A 133 -6.46 11.27 -11.36
C GLN A 133 -6.73 10.18 -12.39
N LYS A 134 -7.41 10.51 -13.49
CA LYS A 134 -7.65 9.57 -14.60
C LYS A 134 -6.36 9.11 -15.26
N ALA A 135 -5.39 10.00 -15.47
CA ALA A 135 -4.10 9.66 -16.04
C ALA A 135 -3.31 8.70 -15.14
N ILE A 136 -3.30 8.94 -13.82
CA ILE A 136 -2.68 8.04 -12.84
C ILE A 136 -3.37 6.67 -12.86
N ALA A 137 -4.70 6.65 -12.82
CA ALA A 137 -5.47 5.39 -12.88
C ALA A 137 -5.23 4.62 -14.18
N ASN A 138 -5.14 5.32 -15.32
CA ASN A 138 -4.83 4.72 -16.61
C ASN A 138 -3.41 4.16 -16.64
N TYR A 139 -2.42 4.89 -16.10
CA TYR A 139 -1.05 4.40 -15.97
C TYR A 139 -0.99 3.13 -15.12
N GLN A 140 -1.62 3.15 -13.95
CA GLN A 140 -1.70 1.99 -13.05
C GLN A 140 -2.39 0.80 -13.73
N LYS A 141 -3.46 1.04 -14.49
CA LYS A 141 -4.16 0.01 -15.25
C LYS A 141 -3.28 -0.58 -16.36
N LEU A 142 -2.54 0.25 -17.09
CA LEU A 142 -1.60 -0.21 -18.12
C LEU A 142 -0.42 -0.97 -17.52
N HIS A 143 0.08 -0.53 -16.35
CA HIS A 143 1.16 -1.19 -15.63
C HIS A 143 0.70 -2.55 -15.11
N ALA A 144 -0.48 -2.64 -14.49
CA ALA A 144 -1.10 -3.89 -14.07
C ALA A 144 -1.36 -4.84 -15.26
N ALA A 145 -1.72 -4.29 -16.43
CA ALA A 145 -1.88 -5.06 -17.66
C ALA A 145 -0.55 -5.49 -18.30
N GLY A 146 0.61 -5.11 -17.75
CA GLY A 146 1.91 -5.46 -18.30
C GLY A 146 2.29 -4.69 -19.57
N LYS A 147 1.65 -3.55 -19.85
CA LYS A 147 1.84 -2.79 -21.09
C LYS A 147 2.88 -1.67 -20.97
N THR A 148 3.16 -1.18 -19.77
CA THR A 148 4.25 -0.23 -19.52
C THR A 148 5.60 -0.90 -19.74
N ASP A 149 6.62 -0.13 -20.10
CA ASP A 149 7.96 -0.67 -20.36
C ASP A 149 8.55 -1.35 -19.13
N GLU A 150 8.30 -0.78 -17.95
CA GLU A 150 8.66 -1.34 -16.65
C GLU A 150 8.05 -2.74 -16.45
N ALA A 151 6.72 -2.85 -16.61
CA ALA A 151 6.02 -4.12 -16.39
C ALA A 151 6.38 -5.15 -17.47
N ARG A 152 6.64 -4.72 -18.71
CA ARG A 152 7.16 -5.59 -19.77
C ARG A 152 8.55 -6.14 -19.43
N ALA A 153 9.44 -5.32 -18.89
CA ALA A 153 10.77 -5.74 -18.46
C ALA A 153 10.68 -6.75 -17.30
N ASP A 154 9.83 -6.50 -16.32
CA ASP A 154 9.62 -7.42 -15.20
C ASP A 154 9.03 -8.76 -15.67
N LEU A 155 8.04 -8.74 -16.57
CA LEU A 155 7.51 -9.96 -17.19
C LEU A 155 8.56 -10.71 -17.99
N ALA A 156 9.40 -10.01 -18.76
CA ALA A 156 10.50 -10.62 -19.50
C ALA A 156 11.52 -11.28 -18.56
N ARG A 157 11.87 -10.61 -17.45
CA ARG A 157 12.75 -11.16 -16.41
C ARG A 157 12.14 -12.42 -15.79
N LEU A 158 10.85 -12.40 -15.46
CA LEU A 158 10.15 -13.57 -14.94
C LEU A 158 10.09 -14.71 -15.96
N ALA A 159 9.92 -14.40 -17.25
CA ALA A 159 9.92 -15.40 -18.32
C ALA A 159 11.29 -16.09 -18.44
N ILE A 160 12.40 -15.35 -18.36
CA ILE A 160 13.76 -15.92 -18.36
C ILE A 160 13.94 -16.88 -17.18
N ILE A 161 13.48 -16.50 -15.98
CA ILE A 161 13.59 -17.37 -14.79
C ILE A 161 12.74 -18.63 -14.96
N LYS A 162 11.53 -18.52 -15.52
CA LYS A 162 10.68 -19.68 -15.81
C LYS A 162 11.36 -20.62 -16.80
N GLN A 163 11.91 -20.08 -17.90
CA GLN A 163 12.66 -20.86 -18.89
C GLN A 163 13.86 -21.58 -18.26
N GLN A 164 14.67 -20.89 -17.46
CA GLN A 164 15.80 -21.52 -16.76
C GLN A 164 15.37 -22.64 -15.81
N ARG A 165 14.23 -22.48 -15.12
CA ARG A 165 13.68 -23.51 -14.24
C ARG A 165 13.19 -24.72 -15.02
N GLU A 166 12.47 -24.49 -16.11
CA GLU A 166 11.96 -25.53 -17.00
C GLU A 166 13.10 -26.30 -17.67
N GLU A 167 14.12 -25.59 -18.18
CA GLU A 167 15.32 -26.21 -18.75
C GLU A 167 16.10 -27.01 -17.72
N ALA A 168 16.26 -26.50 -16.49
CA ALA A 168 16.91 -27.24 -15.41
C ALA A 168 16.10 -28.49 -15.00
N ALA A 169 14.77 -28.40 -14.96
CA ALA A 169 13.90 -29.54 -14.69
C ALA A 169 14.02 -30.60 -15.81
N LYS A 170 13.96 -30.16 -17.07
CA LYS A 170 14.11 -31.02 -18.25
C LYS A 170 15.49 -31.69 -18.30
N LYS A 171 16.58 -30.97 -17.99
CA LYS A 171 17.93 -31.54 -17.87
C LYS A 171 17.99 -32.61 -16.77
N ARG A 172 17.43 -32.33 -15.57
CA ARG A 172 17.37 -33.32 -14.48
C ARG A 172 16.56 -34.56 -14.87
N GLU A 173 15.45 -34.42 -15.59
CA GLU A 173 14.67 -35.57 -16.07
C GLU A 173 15.42 -36.38 -17.12
N GLN A 174 16.11 -35.72 -18.05
CA GLN A 174 16.94 -36.40 -19.05
C GLN A 174 18.10 -37.16 -18.39
N ASP A 175 18.78 -36.56 -17.42
CA ASP A 175 19.85 -37.22 -16.66
C ASP A 175 19.34 -38.42 -15.86
N LYS A 176 18.15 -38.30 -15.23
CA LYS A 176 17.50 -39.41 -14.54
C LYS A 176 17.17 -40.55 -15.50
N LYS A 177 16.52 -40.25 -16.62
CA LYS A 177 16.19 -41.25 -17.65
C LYS A 177 17.44 -41.91 -18.23
N ALA A 178 18.51 -41.15 -18.49
CA ALA A 178 19.77 -41.70 -18.97
C ALA A 178 20.42 -42.65 -17.94
N LYS A 179 20.41 -42.27 -16.65
CA LYS A 179 20.90 -43.12 -15.56
C LYS A 179 20.05 -44.38 -15.38
N GLU A 180 18.73 -44.29 -15.48
CA GLU A 180 17.83 -45.44 -15.42
C GLU A 180 18.03 -46.38 -16.60
N MET A 181 18.13 -45.87 -17.82
CA MET A 181 18.43 -46.69 -19.01
C MET A 181 19.81 -47.33 -18.93
N ALA A 182 20.82 -46.61 -18.42
CA ALA A 182 22.14 -47.18 -18.18
C ALA A 182 22.09 -48.27 -17.10
N ALA A 183 21.39 -48.04 -15.99
CA ALA A 183 21.21 -49.03 -14.94
C ALA A 183 20.43 -50.26 -15.43
N GLN A 184 19.40 -50.09 -16.28
CA GLN A 184 18.68 -51.17 -16.93
C GLN A 184 19.60 -51.97 -17.85
N LYS A 185 20.36 -51.31 -18.73
CA LYS A 185 21.36 -51.98 -19.59
C LYS A 185 22.41 -52.74 -18.78
N GLN A 186 22.90 -52.17 -17.68
CA GLN A 186 23.85 -52.86 -16.80
C GLN A 186 23.19 -54.08 -16.10
N LYS A 187 21.94 -53.96 -15.66
CA LYS A 187 21.16 -55.08 -15.11
C LYS A 187 20.93 -56.17 -16.16
N GLU A 188 20.58 -55.81 -17.39
CA GLU A 188 20.41 -56.76 -18.50
C GLU A 188 21.73 -57.48 -18.83
N MET A 189 22.85 -56.74 -18.90
CA MET A 189 24.17 -57.31 -19.15
C MET A 189 24.60 -58.29 -18.04
N THR A 190 24.38 -57.93 -16.78
CA THR A 190 24.69 -58.80 -15.63
C THR A 190 23.78 -60.02 -15.57
N GLN A 191 22.49 -59.90 -15.85
CA GLN A 191 21.57 -61.04 -15.95
C GLN A 191 21.94 -61.99 -17.09
N LYS A 192 22.29 -61.45 -18.26
CA LYS A 192 22.77 -62.22 -19.41
C LYS A 192 24.07 -62.97 -19.08
N ALA A 193 25.00 -62.32 -18.37
CA ALA A 193 26.26 -62.94 -17.93
C ALA A 193 26.07 -64.06 -16.89
N LEU A 194 25.07 -63.93 -16.01
CA LEU A 194 24.73 -64.95 -15.01
C LEU A 194 23.95 -66.14 -15.59
N GLY A 195 23.70 -66.19 -16.91
CA GLY A 195 23.05 -67.32 -17.58
C GLY A 195 21.57 -67.52 -17.20
N LYS A 196 20.98 -66.61 -16.42
CA LYS A 196 19.54 -66.58 -16.14
C LYS A 196 18.83 -66.06 -17.39
N ARG A 197 18.60 -66.95 -18.36
CA ARG A 197 17.56 -66.72 -19.36
C ARG A 197 16.22 -66.67 -18.62
N ALA A 198 15.46 -65.60 -18.85
CA ALA A 198 14.06 -65.53 -18.45
C ALA A 198 13.28 -66.69 -19.06
#